data_AF-A0A382WET7-F1
#
_entry.id   AF-A0A382WET7-F1
#
_cell.length_a   1.000
_cell.length_b   1.000
_cell.length_c   1.000
_cell.angle_alpha   90.00
_cell.angle_beta   90.00
_cell.angle_gamma   90.00
#
_symmetry.space_group_name_H-M   'P 1'
#
loop_
_entity.id
_entity.type
_entity.pdbx_description
1 polymer ?
#
loop_
_entity_poly.entity_id
_entity_poly.type
_entity_poly.pdbx_seq_one_letter_code
_entity_poly.pdbx_strand_id
1 'polypeptide(L)'
;MPHLAYKQYAVRRPEQEAKMADDPNLEKVPQHIAELRALIRVSERIVVFTGAGISTESGIPDFRGPNGIWHKLTPIDFSDFMSSEETRKESWRRKFSGDMKMVNAEPNAGHRAITSLVKAGKV
;
A
#
# COMPACT_ATOMS: atom_id res chain seq x y z
N MET A 1 -0.92 -32.83 -20.21
CA MET A 1 -1.17 -32.69 -18.76
C MET A 1 -0.13 -31.74 -18.17
N PRO A 2 -0.45 -30.67 -17.42
CA PRO A 2 -1.61 -29.74 -17.45
C PRO A 2 -1.16 -28.26 -17.72
N HIS A 3 -1.79 -27.50 -18.62
CA HIS A 3 -2.96 -26.61 -18.47
C HIS A 3 -2.84 -25.50 -17.38
N LEU A 4 -2.22 -24.36 -17.73
CA LEU A 4 -2.35 -23.12 -16.95
C LEU A 4 -3.71 -22.46 -17.24
N ALA A 5 -4.64 -22.64 -16.30
CA ALA A 5 -5.90 -21.91 -16.29
C ALA A 5 -5.64 -20.43 -15.91
N TYR A 6 -5.96 -19.52 -16.83
CA TYR A 6 -6.19 -18.11 -16.54
C TYR A 6 -7.25 -18.02 -15.43
N LYS A 7 -6.84 -17.69 -14.21
CA LYS A 7 -7.79 -17.30 -13.15
C LYS A 7 -8.39 -15.96 -13.57
N GLN A 8 -9.60 -16.03 -14.12
CA GLN A 8 -10.47 -14.88 -14.32
C GLN A 8 -10.60 -14.17 -12.98
N TYR A 9 -10.20 -12.90 -12.91
CA TYR A 9 -10.59 -12.02 -11.82
C TYR A 9 -12.12 -11.95 -11.85
N ALA A 10 -12.78 -12.69 -10.97
CA ALA A 10 -14.22 -12.66 -10.87
C ALA A 10 -14.65 -11.22 -10.58
N VAL A 11 -15.25 -10.58 -11.59
CA VAL A 11 -16.10 -9.41 -11.39
C VAL A 11 -17.19 -9.89 -10.44
N ARG A 12 -17.20 -9.35 -9.21
CA ARG A 12 -18.20 -9.73 -8.21
C ARG A 12 -19.58 -9.41 -8.80
N ARG A 13 -20.50 -10.36 -8.66
CA ARG A 13 -21.84 -10.20 -9.21
C ARG A 13 -22.62 -9.16 -8.38
N PRO A 14 -23.50 -8.34 -8.99
CA PRO A 14 -24.27 -7.33 -8.28
C PRO A 14 -25.03 -7.88 -7.07
N GLU A 15 -25.52 -9.11 -7.16
CA GLU A 15 -26.17 -9.82 -6.05
C GLU A 15 -25.26 -10.10 -4.83
N GLN A 16 -23.94 -10.13 -5.00
CA GLN A 16 -22.97 -10.27 -3.90
C GLN A 16 -22.62 -8.92 -3.25
N GLU A 17 -22.69 -7.82 -4.00
CA GLU A 17 -22.59 -6.45 -3.46
C GLU A 17 -23.86 -6.07 -2.69
N ALA A 18 -25.03 -6.44 -3.21
CA ALA A 18 -26.32 -6.23 -2.55
C ALA A 18 -26.40 -6.99 -1.20
N LYS A 19 -25.92 -8.24 -1.14
CA LYS A 19 -25.88 -9.03 0.10
C LYS A 19 -24.93 -8.49 1.17
N MET A 20 -23.95 -7.65 0.81
CA MET A 20 -23.12 -6.93 1.78
C MET A 20 -23.80 -5.66 2.30
N ALA A 21 -24.73 -5.07 1.55
CA ALA A 21 -25.48 -3.89 1.98
C ALA A 21 -26.51 -4.22 3.07
N ASP A 22 -26.97 -5.48 3.13
CA ASP A 22 -27.93 -5.99 4.10
C ASP A 22 -27.27 -6.78 5.25
N ASP A 23 -25.95 -6.67 5.44
CA ASP A 23 -25.24 -7.33 6.54
C ASP A 23 -25.59 -6.66 7.89
N PRO A 24 -26.25 -7.36 8.84
CA PRO A 24 -26.60 -6.81 10.15
C PRO A 24 -25.38 -6.43 11.00
N ASN A 25 -24.16 -6.75 10.58
CA ASN A 25 -22.90 -6.32 11.21
C ASN A 25 -22.37 -4.96 10.67
N LEU A 26 -23.10 -4.29 9.78
CA LEU A 26 -22.85 -2.90 9.36
C LEU A 26 -22.96 -1.89 10.53
N GLU A 27 -23.51 -2.32 11.67
CA GLU A 27 -23.90 -1.46 12.80
C GLU A 27 -22.73 -0.82 13.57
N LYS A 28 -21.46 -1.02 13.18
CA LYS A 28 -20.32 -0.29 13.77
C LYS A 28 -19.22 0.08 12.77
N VAL A 29 -19.58 0.54 11.57
CA VAL A 29 -18.58 1.22 10.73
C VAL A 29 -18.17 2.52 11.45
N PRO A 30 -16.88 2.70 11.84
CA PRO A 30 -16.44 3.93 12.45
C PRO A 30 -16.84 5.13 11.60
N GLN A 31 -17.26 6.21 12.23
CA GLN A 31 -17.78 7.40 11.55
C GLN A 31 -16.86 7.88 10.42
N HIS A 32 -15.54 7.92 10.66
CA HIS A 32 -14.56 8.34 9.66
C HIS A 32 -14.52 7.43 8.41
N ILE A 33 -14.84 6.13 8.55
CA ILE A 33 -14.95 5.22 7.39
C ILE A 33 -16.22 5.53 6.60
N ALA A 34 -17.34 5.80 7.29
CA ALA A 34 -18.59 6.17 6.64
C ALA A 34 -18.45 7.50 5.88
N GLU A 35 -17.78 8.49 6.47
CA GLU A 35 -17.46 9.78 5.86
C GLU A 35 -16.57 9.61 4.63
N LEU A 36 -15.47 8.85 4.73
CA LEU A 36 -14.59 8.56 3.60
C LEU A 36 -15.36 7.88 2.45
N ARG A 37 -16.24 6.91 2.76
CA ARG A 37 -17.09 6.25 1.77
C ARG A 37 -18.00 7.25 1.05
N ALA A 38 -18.61 8.18 1.78
CA ALA A 38 -19.45 9.21 1.20
C ALA A 38 -18.66 10.12 0.26
N LEU A 39 -17.48 10.57 0.67
CA LEU A 39 -16.58 11.38 -0.15
C LEU A 39 -16.19 10.67 -1.46
N ILE A 40 -15.76 9.41 -1.38
CA ILE A 40 -15.40 8.61 -2.57
C ILE A 40 -16.60 8.48 -3.54
N ARG A 41 -17.82 8.30 -3.03
CA ARG A 41 -19.01 8.18 -3.87
C ARG A 41 -19.29 9.45 -4.67
N VAL A 42 -19.20 10.61 -4.03
CA VAL A 42 -19.53 11.90 -4.68
C VAL A 42 -18.41 12.48 -5.52
N SER A 43 -17.16 12.07 -5.31
CA SER A 43 -16.03 12.55 -6.12
C SER A 43 -16.00 11.92 -7.52
N GLU A 44 -15.72 12.73 -8.54
CA GLU A 44 -15.50 12.28 -9.92
C GLU A 44 -14.03 12.12 -10.29
N ARG A 45 -13.14 12.84 -9.60
CA ARG A 45 -11.69 12.86 -9.84
C ARG A 45 -10.94 12.87 -8.51
N ILE A 46 -10.43 11.72 -8.12
CA ILE A 46 -9.74 11.51 -6.85
C ILE A 46 -8.24 11.49 -7.13
N VAL A 47 -7.47 12.26 -6.36
CA VAL A 47 -6.01 12.16 -6.34
C VAL A 47 -5.60 11.31 -5.15
N VAL A 48 -4.88 10.22 -5.41
CA VAL A 48 -4.37 9.34 -4.36
C VAL A 48 -2.90 9.66 -4.09
N PHE A 49 -2.61 10.12 -2.88
CA PHE A 49 -1.24 10.39 -2.42
C PHE A 49 -0.83 9.32 -1.40
N THR A 50 0.26 8.59 -1.68
CA THR A 50 0.70 7.46 -0.85
C THR A 50 2.16 7.64 -0.40
N GLY A 51 2.47 7.21 0.81
CA GLY A 51 3.84 7.05 1.30
C GLY A 51 4.17 5.59 1.62
N ALA A 52 5.35 5.33 2.20
CA ALA A 52 5.81 3.98 2.55
C ALA A 52 4.82 3.20 3.43
N GLY A 53 4.01 3.90 4.24
CA GLY A 53 3.00 3.31 5.11
C GLY A 53 2.03 2.36 4.39
N ILE A 54 1.70 2.64 3.11
CA ILE A 54 0.79 1.79 2.34
C ILE A 54 1.35 0.37 2.13
N SER A 55 2.66 0.18 2.22
CA SER A 55 3.34 -1.09 1.93
C SER A 55 3.79 -1.86 3.17
N THR A 56 3.48 -1.35 4.37
CA THR A 56 3.81 -2.03 5.64
C THR A 56 3.16 -3.41 5.74
N GLU A 57 1.89 -3.53 5.35
CA GLU A 57 1.17 -4.81 5.27
C GLU A 57 1.70 -5.74 4.16
N SER A 58 2.50 -5.22 3.23
CA SER A 58 3.20 -6.01 2.21
C SER A 58 4.58 -6.50 2.69
N GLY A 59 4.93 -6.26 3.97
CA GLY A 59 6.22 -6.65 4.54
C GLY A 59 7.36 -5.67 4.27
N ILE A 60 7.08 -4.53 3.63
CA ILE A 60 8.06 -3.47 3.38
C ILE A 60 8.00 -2.48 4.56
N PRO A 61 9.09 -2.32 5.34
CA PRO A 61 9.06 -1.41 6.48
C PRO A 61 8.90 0.04 6.02
N ASP A 62 8.23 0.85 6.84
CA ASP A 62 8.22 2.30 6.64
C ASP A 62 9.45 2.95 7.30
N PHE A 63 9.52 4.27 7.21
CA PHE A 63 10.63 5.04 7.79
C PHE A 63 10.39 5.43 9.25
N ARG A 64 9.15 5.73 9.62
CA ARG A 64 8.80 6.47 10.85
C ARG A 64 7.75 5.81 11.74
N GLY A 65 7.13 4.72 11.30
CA GLY A 65 6.12 4.02 12.09
C GLY A 65 6.72 3.31 13.30
N PRO A 66 5.92 2.60 14.10
CA PRO A 66 6.40 1.93 15.31
C PRO A 66 7.60 1.00 15.10
N ASN A 67 7.72 0.43 13.89
CA ASN A 67 8.83 -0.44 13.48
C ASN A 67 9.69 0.19 12.37
N GLY A 68 9.63 1.52 12.21
CA GLY A 68 10.26 2.26 11.12
C GLY A 68 11.78 2.18 11.16
N ILE A 69 12.40 2.15 9.98
CA ILE A 69 13.85 1.91 9.88
C ILE A 69 14.70 3.02 10.53
N TRP A 70 14.16 4.24 10.67
CA TRP A 70 14.90 5.35 11.29
C TRP A 70 15.01 5.26 12.81
N HIS A 71 14.29 4.32 13.46
CA HIS A 71 14.58 3.96 14.85
C HIS A 71 15.88 3.16 15.00
N LYS A 72 16.36 2.55 13.91
CA LYS A 72 17.55 1.67 13.91
C LYS A 72 18.74 2.28 13.18
N LEU A 73 18.48 3.10 12.16
CA LEU A 73 19.48 3.63 11.25
C LEU A 73 19.24 5.11 11.01
N THR A 74 20.19 5.96 11.42
CA THR A 74 20.19 7.38 11.07
C THR A 74 20.32 7.54 9.55
N PRO A 75 19.45 8.34 8.91
CA PRO A 75 19.58 8.66 7.49
C PRO A 75 20.95 9.24 7.18
N ILE A 76 21.52 8.84 6.03
CA ILE A 76 22.70 9.52 5.48
C ILE A 76 22.18 10.73 4.71
N ASP A 77 22.62 11.92 5.09
CA ASP A 77 22.27 13.14 4.38
C ASP A 77 22.91 13.17 2.99
N PHE A 78 22.27 13.85 2.04
CA PHE A 78 22.78 13.95 0.69
C PHE A 78 24.13 14.68 0.64
N SER A 79 24.34 15.69 1.48
CA SER A 79 25.61 16.40 1.56
C SER A 79 26.75 15.50 2.05
N ASP A 80 26.49 14.66 3.05
CA ASP A 80 27.45 13.66 3.56
C ASP A 80 27.79 12.59 2.51
N PHE A 81 26.78 12.17 1.73
CA PHE A 81 26.98 11.25 0.62
C PHE A 81 27.89 11.86 -0.47
N MET A 82 27.71 13.14 -0.79
CA MET A 82 28.51 13.80 -1.82
C MET A 82 29.94 14.10 -1.35
N SER A 83 30.12 14.42 -0.07
CA SER A 83 31.41 14.85 0.48
C SER A 83 32.39 13.70 0.75
N SER A 84 31.94 12.44 0.87
CA SER A 84 32.77 11.33 1.31
C SER A 84 32.55 10.04 0.53
N GLU A 85 33.62 9.46 -0.02
CA GLU A 85 33.58 8.14 -0.67
C GLU A 85 33.16 7.04 0.30
N GLU A 86 33.65 7.08 1.53
CA GLU A 86 33.31 6.10 2.56
C GLU A 86 31.82 6.17 2.92
N THR A 87 31.24 7.37 2.99
CA THR A 87 29.80 7.55 3.20
C THR A 87 28.99 6.97 2.03
N ARG A 88 29.48 7.10 0.78
CA ARG A 88 28.84 6.45 -0.37
C ARG A 88 28.89 4.93 -0.26
N LYS A 89 30.05 4.36 0.10
CA LYS A 89 30.21 2.91 0.30
C LYS A 89 29.25 2.41 1.38
N GLU A 90 29.14 3.10 2.51
CA GLU A 90 28.21 2.76 3.59
C GLU A 90 26.74 2.85 3.15
N SER A 91 26.36 3.89 2.40
CA SER A 91 25.01 4.01 1.83
C SER A 91 24.66 2.81 0.94
N TRP A 92 25.58 2.41 0.05
CA TRP A 92 25.40 1.23 -0.78
C TRP A 92 25.36 -0.06 0.04
N ARG A 93 26.22 -0.19 1.06
CA ARG A 93 26.22 -1.36 1.97
C ARG A 93 24.87 -1.52 2.66
N ARG A 94 24.28 -0.43 3.20
CA ARG A 94 22.94 -0.44 3.82
C ARG A 94 21.83 -0.78 2.83
N LYS A 95 21.96 -0.35 1.57
CA LYS A 95 20.97 -0.65 0.54
C LYS A 95 20.97 -2.14 0.15
N PHE A 96 22.13 -2.78 0.18
CA PHE A 96 22.31 -4.18 -0.19
C PHE A 96 22.36 -5.16 1.00
N SER A 97 22.32 -4.70 2.24
CA SER A 97 22.37 -5.56 3.44
C SER A 97 21.14 -6.47 3.61
N GLY A 98 20.08 -6.27 2.81
CA GLY A 98 18.86 -7.07 2.85
C GLY A 98 17.82 -6.61 3.86
N ASP A 99 18.09 -5.54 4.61
CA ASP A 99 17.14 -4.94 5.55
C ASP A 99 15.89 -4.36 4.85
N MET A 100 16.06 -3.95 3.59
CA MET A 100 14.99 -3.57 2.67
C MET A 100 14.39 -4.85 2.06
N LYS A 101 13.50 -5.51 2.79
CA LYS A 101 12.78 -6.73 2.39
C LYS A 101 11.76 -6.49 1.26
N MET A 102 12.21 -5.98 0.12
CA MET A 102 11.35 -5.81 -1.06
C MET A 102 11.24 -7.07 -1.90
N VAL A 103 12.11 -8.07 -1.68
CA VAL A 103 12.07 -9.33 -2.42
C VAL A 103 10.78 -10.09 -2.06
N ASN A 104 9.96 -10.39 -3.06
CA ASN A 104 8.68 -11.09 -2.96
C ASN A 104 7.53 -10.33 -2.27
N ALA A 105 7.64 -9.00 -2.12
CA ALA A 105 6.53 -8.20 -1.62
C ALA A 105 5.40 -8.14 -2.66
N GLU A 106 4.19 -8.50 -2.26
CA GLU A 106 2.99 -8.44 -3.11
C GLU A 106 2.10 -7.26 -2.73
N PRO A 107 1.32 -6.68 -3.65
CA PRO A 107 0.33 -5.65 -3.32
C PRO A 107 -0.61 -6.13 -2.22
N ASN A 108 -0.89 -5.29 -1.23
CA ASN A 108 -1.87 -5.60 -0.16
C ASN A 108 -3.29 -5.09 -0.49
N ALA A 109 -4.18 -5.12 0.49
CA ALA A 109 -5.57 -4.68 0.33
C ALA A 109 -5.70 -3.20 -0.05
N GLY A 110 -4.85 -2.31 0.51
CA GLY A 110 -4.85 -0.89 0.17
C GLY A 110 -4.50 -0.63 -1.30
N HIS A 111 -3.46 -1.28 -1.80
CA HIS A 111 -3.09 -1.20 -3.23
C HIS A 111 -4.23 -1.68 -4.16
N ARG A 112 -4.88 -2.78 -3.79
CA ARG A 112 -6.01 -3.34 -4.55
C ARG A 112 -7.26 -2.46 -4.48
N ALA A 113 -7.49 -1.78 -3.36
CA ALA A 113 -8.59 -0.82 -3.22
C ALA A 113 -8.39 0.38 -4.15
N ILE A 114 -7.19 0.96 -4.19
CA ILE A 114 -6.84 2.04 -5.15
C ILE A 114 -7.02 1.56 -6.59
N THR A 115 -6.52 0.36 -6.91
CA THR A 115 -6.70 -0.25 -8.23
C THR A 115 -8.18 -0.36 -8.62
N SER A 116 -9.06 -0.64 -7.66
CA SER A 116 -10.50 -0.72 -7.91
C SER A 116 -11.11 0.64 -8.22
N LEU A 117 -10.62 1.73 -7.58
CA LEU A 117 -11.05 3.10 -7.89
C LEU A 117 -10.59 3.55 -9.28
N VAL A 118 -9.36 3.21 -9.69
CA VAL A 118 -8.85 3.47 -11.05
C VAL A 118 -9.73 2.75 -12.08
N LYS A 119 -10.02 1.45 -11.86
CA LYS A 119 -10.90 0.68 -12.76
C LYS A 119 -12.32 1.24 -12.84
N ALA A 120 -12.78 1.89 -11.78
CA ALA A 120 -14.07 2.57 -11.74
C ALA A 120 -14.05 3.98 -12.36
N GLY A 121 -12.91 4.45 -12.89
CA GLY A 121 -12.77 5.78 -13.50
C GLY A 121 -12.85 6.93 -12.49
N LYS A 122 -12.62 6.64 -11.20
CA LYS A 122 -12.68 7.62 -10.10
C LYS A 122 -11.34 8.32 -9.87
N VAL A 123 -10.25 7.70 -10.29
CA VAL A 123 -8.85 8.18 -10.25
C VAL A 123 -8.35 8.17 -11.68
#